data_AF-A0A2G4EYV2-F1
#
_entry.id   AF-A0A2G4EYV2-F1
#
_cell.length_a   1.000
_cell.length_b   1.000
_cell.length_c   1.000
_cell.angle_alpha   90.00
_cell.angle_beta   90.00
_cell.angle_gamma   90.00
#
_symmetry.space_group_name_H-M   'P 1'
#
loop_
_entity.id
_entity.type
_entity.pdbx_description
1 polymer ?
#
loop_
_entity_poly.entity_id
_entity_poly.type
_entity_poly.pdbx_seq_one_letter_code
_entity_poly.pdbx_strand_id
1 'polypeptide(L)'
;MQITELTRRNIIEALISRDKISGRLELFEFLELTWKLSEMPSTDSRFKDASGDIWQHMVNNNDWDEDYLFFRCLDIFKLPDQRFLHFLEQVIHPMVRPSETQQAEYANLINSYLVNDGYRLNATEQMSGCPVYKAIRVQGGVPSPIKNLIFAAKGDKPEIVLVDAVSNDIRITRNEENCLVYKELVPSSGLFWSDLVKWWAAQTNADPISDETEKALRQRLYDSLDSEPERLLFDSYFQRIHSLMQEPPALIPQIYLHYDPYTLRERNGQKELPRQRMDFLLLLPNSQRVVIEVDGKQHYADQDKANPKLYSEMVAEDRELKLRGYEVYRFGGYELQRGQQVVEDFFRKLFVQKGLF
;
A
#
# COMPACT_ATOMS: atom_id res chain seq x y z
N MET A 1 -8.44 -15.91 1.94
CA MET A 1 -7.40 -14.86 2.07
C MET A 1 -6.18 -15.60 2.56
N GLN A 2 -5.10 -15.59 1.77
CA GLN A 2 -4.07 -16.63 1.87
C GLN A 2 -2.70 -16.04 1.55
N ILE A 3 -1.74 -16.19 2.47
CA ILE A 3 -0.32 -16.00 2.18
C ILE A 3 0.05 -17.06 1.13
N THR A 4 0.52 -16.62 -0.03
CA THR A 4 0.73 -17.50 -1.19
C THR A 4 1.83 -18.53 -0.93
N GLU A 5 1.78 -19.67 -1.62
CA GLU A 5 2.86 -20.66 -1.55
C GLU A 5 4.20 -20.08 -1.99
N LEU A 6 4.19 -19.16 -2.97
CA LEU A 6 5.40 -18.48 -3.45
C LEU A 6 6.01 -17.60 -2.36
N THR A 7 5.20 -16.80 -1.65
CA THR A 7 5.68 -15.99 -0.51
C THR A 7 6.26 -16.87 0.59
N ARG A 8 5.56 -17.96 0.95
CA ARG A 8 6.03 -18.92 1.96
C ARG A 8 7.38 -19.53 1.59
N ARG A 9 7.51 -19.98 0.34
CA ARG A 9 8.76 -20.54 -0.21
C ARG A 9 9.89 -19.54 -0.14
N ASN A 10 9.70 -18.35 -0.71
CA ASN A 10 10.73 -17.32 -0.80
C ASN A 10 11.21 -16.87 0.59
N ILE A 11 10.29 -16.73 1.56
CA ILE A 11 10.67 -16.39 2.94
C ILE A 11 11.55 -17.48 3.54
N ILE A 12 11.18 -18.75 3.37
CA ILE A 12 11.87 -19.88 4.02
C ILE A 12 13.24 -20.09 3.40
N GLU A 13 13.34 -20.10 2.07
CA GLU A 13 14.62 -20.18 1.35
C GLU A 13 15.54 -19.00 1.74
N ALA A 14 14.99 -17.79 1.87
CA ALA A 14 15.74 -16.63 2.32
C ALA A 14 16.20 -16.76 3.79
N LEU A 15 15.42 -17.37 4.67
CA LEU A 15 15.80 -17.62 6.07
C LEU A 15 16.87 -18.72 6.18
N ILE A 16 16.76 -19.81 5.40
CA ILE A 16 17.75 -20.89 5.33
C ILE A 16 19.09 -20.37 4.81
N SER A 17 19.08 -19.45 3.84
CA SER A 17 20.32 -18.84 3.30
C SER A 17 21.05 -17.90 4.27
N ARG A 18 20.46 -17.62 5.42
CA ARG A 18 21.04 -16.76 6.46
C ARG A 18 21.79 -17.62 7.48
N ASP A 19 21.87 -17.13 8.70
CA ASP A 19 22.39 -17.88 9.84
C ASP A 19 21.33 -18.84 10.38
N LYS A 20 21.69 -19.70 11.35
CA LYS A 20 20.82 -20.72 11.96
C LYS A 20 19.40 -20.18 12.22
N ILE A 21 18.38 -20.77 11.60
CA ILE A 21 17.00 -20.29 11.74
C ILE A 21 16.51 -20.30 13.19
N SER A 22 17.00 -21.24 14.01
CA SER A 22 16.71 -21.35 15.45
C SER A 22 17.48 -20.36 16.33
N GLY A 23 18.30 -19.48 15.75
CA GLY A 23 19.10 -18.50 16.48
C GLY A 23 19.93 -19.17 17.58
N ARG A 24 19.82 -18.67 18.81
CA ARG A 24 20.55 -19.24 19.96
C ARG A 24 19.93 -20.51 20.55
N LEU A 25 18.74 -20.91 20.12
CA LEU A 25 18.09 -22.13 20.61
C LEU A 25 18.56 -23.35 19.84
N GLU A 26 18.37 -24.52 20.44
CA GLU A 26 18.46 -25.77 19.71
C GLU A 26 17.27 -25.94 18.78
N LEU A 27 17.51 -26.61 17.64
CA LEU A 27 16.51 -26.74 16.57
C LEU A 27 15.20 -27.32 17.11
N PHE A 28 15.29 -28.37 17.92
CA PHE A 28 14.13 -29.04 18.49
C PHE A 28 13.31 -28.11 19.41
N GLU A 29 13.98 -27.37 20.30
CA GLU A 29 13.33 -26.39 21.19
C GLU A 29 12.66 -25.26 20.42
N PHE A 30 13.32 -24.79 19.36
CA PHE A 30 12.79 -23.75 18.49
C PHE A 30 11.52 -24.18 17.75
N LEU A 31 11.52 -25.39 17.18
CA LEU A 31 10.35 -25.92 16.46
C LEU A 31 9.15 -26.10 17.40
N GLU A 32 9.37 -26.53 18.64
CA GLU A 32 8.31 -26.67 19.65
C GLU A 32 7.62 -25.33 20.02
N LEU A 33 8.21 -24.17 19.67
CA LEU A 33 7.54 -22.87 19.82
C LEU A 33 6.34 -22.68 18.88
N THR A 34 6.26 -23.43 17.78
CA THR A 34 5.19 -23.31 16.77
C THR A 34 4.49 -24.64 16.48
N TRP A 35 5.18 -25.77 16.65
CA TRP A 35 4.64 -27.08 16.38
C TRP A 35 4.72 -27.98 17.60
N LYS A 36 3.58 -28.59 17.96
CA LYS A 36 3.57 -29.74 18.86
C LYS A 36 4.01 -30.98 18.09
N LEU A 37 5.32 -31.25 18.05
CA LEU A 37 5.88 -32.26 17.14
C LEU A 37 5.42 -33.68 17.48
N SER A 38 5.18 -33.95 18.76
CA SER A 38 4.65 -35.24 19.26
C SER A 38 3.19 -35.52 18.88
N GLU A 39 2.42 -34.50 18.48
CA GLU A 39 1.04 -34.64 18.00
C GLU A 39 0.95 -34.71 16.47
N MET A 40 2.07 -34.51 15.76
CA MET A 40 2.12 -34.52 14.31
C MET A 40 2.45 -35.91 13.77
N PRO A 41 1.87 -36.31 12.63
CA PRO A 41 2.18 -37.60 12.02
C PRO A 41 3.65 -37.64 11.61
N SER A 42 4.25 -38.81 11.76
CA SER A 42 5.56 -39.09 11.20
C SER A 42 5.49 -39.22 9.67
N THR A 43 6.53 -38.73 9.01
CA THR A 43 6.83 -38.92 7.58
C THR A 43 7.73 -40.14 7.33
N ASP A 44 8.24 -40.76 8.38
CA ASP A 44 8.99 -42.01 8.37
C ASP A 44 8.33 -43.06 9.29
N SER A 45 7.66 -44.04 8.68
CA SER A 45 6.92 -45.11 9.38
C SER A 45 7.69 -45.87 10.49
N ARG A 46 9.02 -45.74 10.58
CA ARG A 46 9.83 -46.28 11.68
C ARG A 46 9.62 -45.55 13.01
N PHE A 47 9.15 -44.30 12.98
CA PHE A 47 8.92 -43.47 14.16
C PHE A 47 7.43 -43.20 14.37
N LYS A 48 7.10 -42.78 15.60
CA LYS A 48 5.73 -42.58 16.04
C LYS A 48 5.13 -41.27 15.53
N ASP A 49 5.93 -40.22 15.52
CA ASP A 49 5.51 -38.83 15.32
C ASP A 49 6.65 -38.00 14.70
N ALA A 50 6.35 -36.76 14.30
CA ALA A 50 7.35 -35.86 13.72
C ALA A 50 8.49 -35.54 14.68
N SER A 51 8.25 -35.61 16.00
CA SER A 51 9.30 -35.46 17.01
C SER A 51 10.38 -36.54 16.86
N GLY A 52 9.96 -37.81 16.71
CA GLY A 52 10.87 -38.93 16.47
C GLY A 52 11.66 -38.78 15.17
N ASP A 53 10.98 -38.40 14.08
CA ASP A 53 11.61 -38.13 12.79
C ASP A 53 12.72 -37.09 12.89
N ILE A 54 12.36 -35.91 13.41
CA ILE A 54 13.26 -34.75 13.47
C ILE A 54 14.44 -35.04 14.39
N TRP A 55 14.21 -35.66 15.55
CA TRP A 55 15.31 -36.05 16.44
C TRP A 55 16.27 -37.03 15.77
N GLN A 56 15.75 -38.06 15.12
CA GLN A 56 16.64 -39.03 14.47
C GLN A 56 17.40 -38.42 13.30
N HIS A 57 16.72 -37.68 12.44
CA HIS A 57 17.28 -37.25 11.16
C HIS A 57 18.05 -35.94 11.23
N MET A 58 17.57 -34.96 11.98
CA MET A 58 18.24 -33.65 12.11
C MET A 58 19.31 -33.65 13.22
N VAL A 59 19.14 -34.45 14.28
CA VAL A 59 20.03 -34.39 15.47
C VAL A 59 20.99 -35.58 15.54
N ASN A 60 20.47 -36.82 15.50
CA ASN A 60 21.33 -38.01 15.64
C ASN A 60 22.15 -38.31 14.38
N ASN A 61 21.50 -38.27 13.20
CA ASN A 61 22.13 -38.66 11.94
C ASN A 61 22.65 -37.47 11.14
N ASN A 62 22.00 -36.32 11.25
CA ASN A 62 22.25 -35.13 10.42
C ASN A 62 22.16 -35.45 8.91
N ASP A 63 21.14 -36.22 8.50
CA ASP A 63 20.91 -36.72 7.14
C ASP A 63 19.70 -36.06 6.42
N TRP A 64 19.01 -35.13 7.08
CA TRP A 64 18.03 -34.23 6.49
C TRP A 64 18.55 -32.78 6.47
N ASP A 65 18.20 -32.03 5.43
CA ASP A 65 18.44 -30.60 5.34
C ASP A 65 17.22 -29.77 5.79
N GLU A 66 17.41 -28.47 5.96
CA GLU A 66 16.34 -27.57 6.38
C GLU A 66 15.21 -27.47 5.33
N ASP A 67 15.53 -27.61 4.04
CA ASP A 67 14.53 -27.63 2.97
C ASP A 67 13.58 -28.83 3.14
N TYR A 68 14.11 -30.02 3.37
CA TYR A 68 13.30 -31.22 3.64
C TYR A 68 12.47 -31.04 4.91
N LEU A 69 13.09 -30.54 5.99
CA LEU A 69 12.40 -30.27 7.25
C LEU A 69 11.20 -29.35 7.04
N PHE A 70 11.36 -28.18 6.44
CA PHE A 70 10.28 -27.20 6.29
C PHE A 70 9.25 -27.62 5.23
N PHE A 71 9.69 -28.07 4.06
CA PHE A 71 8.77 -28.33 2.94
C PHE A 71 8.14 -29.71 2.96
N ARG A 72 8.75 -30.71 3.61
CA ARG A 72 8.26 -32.11 3.61
C ARG A 72 7.77 -32.54 4.98
N CYS A 73 8.55 -32.32 6.04
CA CYS A 73 8.17 -32.76 7.38
C CYS A 73 7.14 -31.82 8.03
N LEU A 74 7.37 -30.51 7.99
CA LEU A 74 6.48 -29.51 8.62
C LEU A 74 5.37 -29.02 7.69
N ASP A 75 5.46 -29.35 6.40
CA ASP A 75 4.51 -29.04 5.31
C ASP A 75 3.99 -27.60 5.37
N ILE A 76 4.94 -26.64 5.30
CA ILE A 76 4.64 -25.22 5.49
C ILE A 76 3.64 -24.64 4.49
N PHE A 77 3.45 -25.27 3.34
CA PHE A 77 2.46 -24.84 2.33
C PHE A 77 1.03 -25.10 2.79
N LYS A 78 0.79 -26.15 3.58
CA LYS A 78 -0.54 -26.49 4.11
C LYS A 78 -0.84 -25.87 5.48
N LEU A 79 0.11 -25.16 6.08
CA LEU A 79 -0.11 -24.49 7.36
C LEU A 79 -1.14 -23.37 7.24
N PRO A 80 -2.12 -23.28 8.17
CA PRO A 80 -2.96 -22.09 8.29
C PRO A 80 -2.11 -20.82 8.41
N ASP A 81 -2.51 -19.74 7.73
CA ASP A 81 -1.78 -18.46 7.71
C ASP A 81 -1.37 -17.98 9.11
N GLN A 82 -2.27 -18.08 10.10
CA GLN A 82 -1.98 -17.67 11.48
C GLN A 82 -0.82 -18.45 12.10
N ARG A 83 -0.69 -19.76 11.80
CA ARG A 83 0.40 -20.58 12.31
C ARG A 83 1.72 -20.29 11.60
N PHE A 84 1.66 -19.99 10.31
CA PHE A 84 2.83 -19.54 9.56
C PHE A 84 3.31 -18.16 10.04
N LEU A 85 2.40 -17.21 10.26
CA LEU A 85 2.72 -15.90 10.83
C LEU A 85 3.31 -16.03 12.24
N HIS A 86 2.72 -16.87 13.10
CA HIS A 86 3.28 -17.17 14.43
C HIS A 86 4.69 -17.74 14.34
N PHE A 87 4.96 -18.66 13.40
CA PHE A 87 6.31 -19.16 13.16
C PHE A 87 7.30 -18.02 12.84
N LEU A 88 6.93 -17.11 11.94
CA LEU A 88 7.77 -15.95 11.59
C LEU A 88 7.99 -15.02 12.79
N GLU A 89 7.00 -14.84 13.67
CA GLU A 89 7.17 -14.15 14.94
C GLU A 89 8.20 -14.85 15.85
N GLN A 90 8.17 -16.20 15.92
CA GLN A 90 9.12 -16.97 16.72
C GLN A 90 10.54 -16.87 16.18
N VAL A 91 10.74 -16.87 14.86
CA VAL A 91 12.06 -16.64 14.23
C VAL A 91 12.70 -15.38 14.80
N ILE A 92 11.96 -14.27 14.92
CA ILE A 92 12.53 -13.00 15.39
C ILE A 92 12.31 -12.71 16.87
N HIS A 93 11.79 -13.67 17.64
CA HIS A 93 11.49 -13.46 19.05
C HIS A 93 12.78 -13.24 19.87
N PRO A 94 12.79 -12.36 20.89
CA PRO A 94 14.03 -12.07 21.64
C PRO A 94 14.66 -13.27 22.34
N MET A 95 13.89 -14.33 22.64
CA MET A 95 14.45 -15.58 23.17
C MET A 95 15.27 -16.36 22.14
N VAL A 96 14.99 -16.17 20.85
CA VAL A 96 15.68 -16.80 19.72
C VAL A 96 16.81 -15.89 19.23
N ARG A 97 16.53 -14.58 19.12
CA ARG A 97 17.47 -13.55 18.64
C ARG A 97 17.44 -12.32 19.57
N PRO A 98 18.35 -12.23 20.56
CA PRO A 98 18.34 -11.16 21.56
C PRO A 98 18.94 -9.83 21.07
N SER A 99 19.56 -9.81 19.89
CA SER A 99 20.14 -8.58 19.31
C SER A 99 19.07 -7.80 18.55
N GLU A 100 18.80 -6.56 18.97
CA GLU A 100 17.83 -5.68 18.28
C GLU A 100 18.19 -5.48 16.80
N THR A 101 19.48 -5.32 16.49
CA THR A 101 19.98 -5.19 15.12
C THR A 101 19.64 -6.43 14.30
N GLN A 102 19.92 -7.62 14.85
CA GLN A 102 19.60 -8.88 14.18
C GLN A 102 18.08 -9.07 14.02
N GLN A 103 17.28 -8.70 15.02
CA GLN A 103 15.82 -8.75 14.91
C GLN A 103 15.30 -7.84 13.79
N ALA A 104 15.83 -6.62 13.68
CA ALA A 104 15.46 -5.68 12.62
C ALA A 104 15.86 -6.20 11.23
N GLU A 105 17.05 -6.77 11.07
CA GLU A 105 17.51 -7.38 9.81
C GLU A 105 16.58 -8.50 9.34
N TYR A 106 16.20 -9.41 10.24
CA TYR A 106 15.29 -10.50 9.92
C TYR A 106 13.86 -10.00 9.67
N ALA A 107 13.38 -9.03 10.45
CA ALA A 107 12.07 -8.43 10.22
C ALA A 107 12.00 -7.75 8.84
N ASN A 108 13.04 -7.01 8.44
CA ASN A 108 13.13 -6.39 7.12
C ASN A 108 13.16 -7.44 6.00
N LEU A 109 13.96 -8.50 6.17
CA LEU A 109 14.01 -9.61 5.21
C LEU A 109 12.63 -10.26 5.03
N ILE A 110 11.97 -10.64 6.12
CA ILE A 110 10.65 -11.28 6.08
C ILE A 110 9.62 -10.33 5.46
N ASN A 111 9.61 -9.06 5.89
CA ASN A 111 8.68 -8.06 5.41
C ASN A 111 8.84 -7.75 3.92
N SER A 112 10.04 -7.90 3.35
CA SER A 112 10.25 -7.72 1.90
C SER A 112 9.40 -8.67 1.04
N TYR A 113 9.00 -9.82 1.60
CA TYR A 113 8.10 -10.78 0.95
C TYR A 113 6.68 -10.69 1.50
N LEU A 114 6.53 -10.66 2.82
CA LEU A 114 5.24 -10.78 3.52
C LEU A 114 4.29 -9.62 3.21
N VAL A 115 4.84 -8.45 2.92
CA VAL A 115 4.10 -7.24 2.54
C VAL A 115 3.22 -7.48 1.30
N ASN A 116 3.71 -8.27 0.33
CA ASN A 116 2.98 -8.54 -0.92
C ASN A 116 1.67 -9.30 -0.69
N ASP A 117 1.57 -10.02 0.43
CA ASP A 117 0.36 -10.74 0.86
C ASP A 117 -0.43 -9.99 1.95
N GLY A 118 -0.12 -8.70 2.16
CA GLY A 118 -0.88 -7.81 3.03
C GLY A 118 -0.59 -7.96 4.52
N TYR A 119 0.57 -8.52 4.89
CA TYR A 119 1.01 -8.65 6.28
C TYR A 119 2.40 -8.04 6.48
N ARG A 120 2.68 -7.60 7.70
CA ARG A 120 4.04 -7.23 8.12
C ARG A 120 4.28 -7.59 9.57
N LEU A 121 5.51 -7.93 9.91
CA LEU A 121 5.99 -8.01 11.28
C LEU A 121 6.29 -6.59 11.76
N ASN A 122 5.65 -6.18 12.85
CA ASN A 122 5.81 -4.86 13.46
C ASN A 122 6.18 -5.03 14.93
N ALA A 123 7.12 -4.24 15.44
CA ALA A 123 7.40 -4.20 16.87
C ALA A 123 6.17 -3.64 17.61
N THR A 124 5.53 -4.45 18.45
CA THR A 124 4.32 -4.06 19.19
C THR A 124 4.54 -3.97 20.69
N GLU A 125 5.52 -4.73 21.20
CA GLU A 125 5.79 -4.86 22.63
C GLU A 125 7.30 -4.86 22.89
N GLN A 126 7.66 -4.86 24.17
CA GLN A 126 9.03 -4.87 24.66
C GLN A 126 9.16 -5.96 25.71
N MET A 127 10.20 -6.79 25.61
CA MET A 127 10.55 -7.83 26.59
C MET A 127 11.99 -7.62 27.02
N SER A 128 12.18 -7.21 28.26
CA SER A 128 13.51 -6.95 28.85
C SER A 128 14.40 -6.03 28.00
N GLY A 129 13.80 -5.02 27.36
CA GLY A 129 14.49 -4.06 26.49
C GLY A 129 14.61 -4.49 25.02
N CYS A 130 14.21 -5.70 24.68
CA CYS A 130 14.19 -6.18 23.28
C CYS A 130 12.77 -6.04 22.69
N PRO A 131 12.63 -5.62 21.42
CA PRO A 131 11.33 -5.54 20.75
C PRO A 131 10.73 -6.94 20.53
N VAL A 132 9.45 -7.10 20.81
CA VAL A 132 8.66 -8.27 20.41
C VAL A 132 7.82 -7.87 19.20
N TYR A 133 8.00 -8.60 18.11
CA TYR A 133 7.30 -8.36 16.86
C TYR A 133 6.04 -9.21 16.76
N LYS A 134 4.99 -8.61 16.19
CA LYS A 134 3.75 -9.30 15.83
C LYS A 134 3.42 -9.12 14.37
N ALA A 135 2.91 -10.17 13.76
CA ALA A 135 2.31 -10.13 12.45
C ALA A 135 1.01 -9.32 12.54
N ILE A 136 1.05 -8.14 11.96
CA ILE A 136 -0.14 -7.33 11.75
C ILE A 136 -0.52 -7.44 10.28
N ARG A 137 -1.83 -7.54 10.03
CA ARG A 137 -2.31 -7.19 8.71
C ARG A 137 -1.89 -5.76 8.46
N VAL A 138 -1.44 -5.45 7.25
CA VAL A 138 -1.26 -4.07 6.83
C VAL A 138 -2.66 -3.46 6.79
N GLN A 139 -3.14 -2.97 7.94
CA GLN A 139 -4.35 -2.18 8.05
C GLN A 139 -4.00 -0.80 7.57
N GLY A 140 -4.65 -0.38 6.50
CA GLY A 140 -4.39 0.89 5.83
C GLY A 140 -4.56 0.67 4.35
N GLY A 141 -5.63 1.21 3.81
CA GLY A 141 -6.00 1.02 2.42
C GLY A 141 -7.44 0.62 2.23
N VAL A 142 -7.95 0.95 1.05
CA VAL A 142 -9.35 0.71 0.71
C VAL A 142 -9.47 -0.72 0.17
N PRO A 143 -10.30 -1.59 0.76
CA PRO A 143 -10.28 -3.03 0.54
C PRO A 143 -10.80 -3.52 -0.83
N SER A 144 -11.30 -2.61 -1.67
CA SER A 144 -11.83 -2.96 -3.00
C SER A 144 -10.75 -2.76 -4.07
N PRO A 145 -10.65 -3.61 -5.11
CA PRO A 145 -9.85 -3.31 -6.29
C PRO A 145 -10.32 -2.01 -6.95
N ILE A 146 -9.38 -1.31 -7.60
CA ILE A 146 -9.65 -0.10 -8.37
C ILE A 146 -10.17 -0.54 -9.74
N LYS A 147 -11.40 -0.12 -10.08
CA LYS A 147 -12.02 -0.43 -11.37
C LYS A 147 -11.63 0.55 -12.46
N ASN A 148 -11.53 1.83 -12.10
CA ASN A 148 -11.13 2.92 -12.99
C ASN A 148 -10.68 4.13 -12.16
N LEU A 149 -10.00 5.06 -12.83
CA LEU A 149 -9.69 6.40 -12.32
C LEU A 149 -10.19 7.42 -13.34
N ILE A 150 -10.90 8.44 -12.87
CA ILE A 150 -11.36 9.58 -13.69
C ILE A 150 -10.72 10.83 -13.12
N PHE A 151 -9.67 11.32 -13.78
CA PHE A 151 -8.73 12.27 -13.20
C PHE A 151 -8.29 13.34 -14.18
N ALA A 152 -7.42 14.25 -13.74
CA ALA A 152 -6.97 15.41 -14.50
C ALA A 152 -8.14 16.19 -15.10
N ALA A 153 -9.23 16.28 -14.32
CA ALA A 153 -10.48 16.87 -14.73
C ALA A 153 -10.38 18.40 -14.74
N LYS A 154 -10.64 19.01 -15.89
CA LYS A 154 -10.67 20.46 -16.11
C LYS A 154 -12.01 20.91 -16.65
N GLY A 155 -12.50 22.07 -16.22
CA GLY A 155 -13.77 22.61 -16.74
C GLY A 155 -15.00 21.80 -16.28
N ASP A 156 -15.92 21.54 -17.21
CA ASP A 156 -17.20 20.93 -16.89
C ASP A 156 -17.07 19.46 -16.49
N LYS A 157 -17.89 19.05 -15.51
CA LYS A 157 -17.97 17.68 -15.00
C LYS A 157 -18.30 16.68 -16.12
N PRO A 158 -17.61 15.53 -16.21
CA PRO A 158 -17.95 14.47 -17.17
C PRO A 158 -19.34 13.92 -16.88
N GLU A 159 -20.15 13.68 -17.91
CA GLU A 159 -21.46 13.03 -17.79
C GLU A 159 -21.28 11.51 -17.93
N ILE A 160 -21.47 10.75 -16.86
CA ILE A 160 -21.23 9.30 -16.83
C ILE A 160 -22.55 8.52 -16.82
N VAL A 161 -22.63 7.49 -17.66
CA VAL A 161 -23.70 6.49 -17.65
C VAL A 161 -23.13 5.10 -17.39
N LEU A 162 -23.90 4.25 -16.70
CA LEU A 162 -23.65 2.82 -16.62
C LEU A 162 -24.26 2.13 -17.83
N VAL A 163 -23.42 1.57 -18.70
CA VAL A 163 -23.89 0.77 -19.84
C VAL A 163 -24.19 -0.68 -19.42
N ASP A 164 -23.50 -1.16 -18.39
CA ASP A 164 -23.81 -2.39 -17.67
C ASP A 164 -23.67 -2.14 -16.16
N ALA A 165 -24.80 -2.10 -15.45
CA ALA A 165 -24.83 -1.87 -14.02
C ALA A 165 -24.39 -3.08 -13.19
N VAL A 166 -24.43 -4.31 -13.74
CA VAL A 166 -23.99 -5.53 -13.06
C VAL A 166 -22.47 -5.59 -13.03
N SER A 167 -21.84 -5.31 -14.18
CA SER A 167 -20.38 -5.30 -14.32
C SER A 167 -19.74 -4.00 -13.84
N ASN A 168 -20.55 -2.94 -13.70
CA ASN A 168 -20.13 -1.57 -13.40
C ASN A 168 -19.33 -0.92 -14.55
N ASP A 169 -19.76 -1.18 -15.78
CA ASP A 169 -19.14 -0.62 -16.97
C ASP A 169 -19.68 0.78 -17.22
N ILE A 170 -18.75 1.75 -17.26
CA ILE A 170 -19.07 3.16 -17.43
C ILE A 170 -18.75 3.64 -18.85
N ARG A 171 -19.53 4.62 -19.31
CA ARG A 171 -19.24 5.43 -20.50
C ARG A 171 -19.44 6.91 -20.18
N ILE A 172 -18.54 7.76 -20.65
CA ILE A 172 -18.71 9.21 -20.59
C ILE A 172 -19.47 9.65 -21.84
N THR A 173 -20.62 10.31 -21.67
CA THR A 173 -21.50 10.76 -22.76
C THR A 173 -21.26 12.22 -23.13
N ARG A 174 -20.70 13.03 -22.23
CA ARG A 174 -20.32 14.43 -22.44
C ARG A 174 -19.11 14.82 -21.61
N ASN A 175 -18.35 15.80 -22.09
CA ASN A 175 -17.17 16.35 -21.43
C ASN A 175 -16.09 15.29 -21.16
N GLU A 176 -15.92 14.34 -22.09
CA GLU A 176 -14.88 13.31 -21.97
C GLU A 176 -13.49 13.94 -22.14
N GLU A 177 -13.35 14.88 -23.06
CA GLU A 177 -12.15 15.66 -23.36
C GLU A 177 -11.59 16.43 -22.15
N ASN A 178 -12.46 16.67 -21.16
CA ASN A 178 -12.14 17.40 -19.94
C ASN A 178 -11.44 16.53 -18.90
N CYS A 179 -11.40 15.21 -19.05
CA CYS A 179 -10.78 14.31 -18.08
C CYS A 179 -9.97 13.20 -18.75
N LEU A 180 -9.27 12.42 -17.93
CA LEU A 180 -8.56 11.22 -18.31
C LEU A 180 -9.21 10.02 -17.62
N VAL A 181 -9.29 8.88 -18.33
CA VAL A 181 -9.90 7.65 -17.80
C VAL A 181 -8.91 6.50 -17.86
N TYR A 182 -8.33 6.15 -16.71
CA TYR A 182 -7.47 4.97 -16.57
C TYR A 182 -8.32 3.75 -16.23
N LYS A 183 -8.31 2.71 -17.07
CA LYS A 183 -9.09 1.48 -16.90
C LYS A 183 -8.23 0.22 -16.74
N GLU A 184 -6.91 0.36 -16.78
CA GLU A 184 -6.00 -0.77 -16.59
C GLU A 184 -6.00 -1.22 -15.12
N LEU A 185 -5.58 -2.45 -14.89
CA LEU A 185 -5.46 -3.01 -13.55
C LEU A 185 -4.37 -2.26 -12.79
N VAL A 186 -4.69 -1.70 -11.61
CA VAL A 186 -3.68 -1.13 -10.72
C VAL A 186 -3.00 -2.28 -9.95
N PRO A 187 -1.67 -2.46 -10.07
CA PRO A 187 -0.94 -3.50 -9.34
C PRO A 187 -1.04 -3.38 -7.81
N SER A 188 -0.84 -4.47 -7.09
CA SER A 188 -0.78 -4.47 -5.61
C SER A 188 0.40 -3.66 -5.06
N SER A 189 1.43 -3.43 -5.89
CA SER A 189 2.56 -2.54 -5.62
C SER A 189 2.21 -1.05 -5.72
N GLY A 190 1.00 -0.69 -6.14
CA GLY A 190 0.60 0.70 -6.37
C GLY A 190 0.68 1.11 -7.84
N LEU A 191 0.43 2.39 -8.12
CA LEU A 191 0.52 2.99 -9.45
C LEU A 191 1.70 3.95 -9.50
N PHE A 192 2.70 3.64 -10.32
CA PHE A 192 3.90 4.45 -10.50
C PHE A 192 3.79 5.39 -11.69
N TRP A 193 4.67 6.40 -11.73
CA TRP A 193 4.76 7.33 -12.84
C TRP A 193 4.99 6.61 -14.18
N SER A 194 5.87 5.61 -14.19
CA SER A 194 6.17 4.81 -15.38
C SER A 194 4.96 4.06 -15.91
N ASP A 195 4.04 3.61 -15.04
CA ASP A 195 2.79 2.97 -15.45
C ASP A 195 1.87 3.96 -16.17
N LEU A 196 1.72 5.17 -15.62
CA LEU A 196 0.93 6.23 -16.26
C LEU A 196 1.54 6.68 -17.59
N VAL A 197 2.86 6.79 -17.70
CA VAL A 197 3.54 7.15 -18.95
C VAL A 197 3.30 6.08 -20.03
N LYS A 198 3.44 4.80 -19.69
CA LYS A 198 3.16 3.68 -20.61
C LYS A 198 1.71 3.70 -21.10
N TRP A 199 0.76 3.87 -20.18
CA TRP A 199 -0.66 3.99 -20.51
C TRP A 199 -0.94 5.19 -21.42
N TRP A 200 -0.39 6.36 -21.09
CA TRP A 200 -0.55 7.58 -21.88
C TRP A 200 0.04 7.44 -23.29
N ALA A 201 1.21 6.81 -23.40
CA ALA A 201 1.86 6.52 -24.67
C ALA A 201 0.98 5.63 -25.57
N ALA A 202 0.40 4.57 -24.99
CA ALA A 202 -0.53 3.70 -25.70
C ALA A 202 -1.78 4.46 -26.18
N GLN A 203 -2.32 5.36 -25.37
CA GLN A 203 -3.50 6.16 -25.73
C GLN A 203 -3.21 7.20 -26.83
N THR A 204 -2.00 7.76 -26.85
CA THR A 204 -1.59 8.81 -27.78
C THR A 204 -0.77 8.31 -28.97
N ASN A 205 -0.54 6.99 -29.05
CA ASN A 205 0.33 6.34 -30.04
C ASN A 205 1.75 6.96 -30.07
N ALA A 206 2.28 7.24 -28.88
CA ALA A 206 3.62 7.79 -28.66
C ALA A 206 4.60 6.71 -28.15
N ASP A 207 5.89 7.05 -28.07
CA ASP A 207 6.91 6.17 -27.50
C ASP A 207 6.87 6.21 -25.95
N PRO A 208 6.66 5.08 -25.25
CA PRO A 208 6.56 5.05 -23.78
C PRO A 208 7.88 5.34 -23.05
N ILE A 209 9.02 5.40 -23.74
CA ILE A 209 10.34 5.67 -23.14
C ILE A 209 10.81 7.11 -23.45
N SER A 210 10.07 7.84 -24.28
CA SER A 210 10.45 9.19 -24.72
C SER A 210 10.20 10.25 -23.64
N ASP A 211 11.21 11.11 -23.43
CA ASP A 211 11.12 12.32 -22.61
C ASP A 211 9.97 13.24 -23.07
N GLU A 212 9.67 13.29 -24.36
CA GLU A 212 8.57 14.07 -24.92
C GLU A 212 7.22 13.55 -24.44
N THR A 213 7.04 12.22 -24.37
CA THR A 213 5.82 11.59 -23.85
C THR A 213 5.63 11.92 -22.37
N GLU A 214 6.69 11.83 -21.57
CA GLU A 214 6.63 12.21 -20.15
C GLU A 214 6.26 13.68 -19.95
N LYS A 215 6.90 14.58 -20.71
CA LYS A 215 6.62 16.03 -20.68
C LYS A 215 5.18 16.31 -21.10
N ALA A 216 4.68 15.65 -22.15
CA ALA A 216 3.31 15.81 -22.63
C ALA A 216 2.28 15.36 -21.58
N LEU A 217 2.50 14.20 -20.95
CA LEU A 217 1.63 13.75 -19.86
C LEU A 217 1.68 14.72 -18.68
N ARG A 218 2.89 15.09 -18.21
CA ARG A 218 3.04 16.03 -17.10
C ARG A 218 2.32 17.35 -17.38
N GLN A 219 2.44 17.88 -18.59
CA GLN A 219 1.74 19.11 -18.98
C GLN A 219 0.22 18.91 -18.96
N ARG A 220 -0.30 17.79 -19.50
CA ARG A 220 -1.74 17.49 -19.47
C ARG A 220 -2.30 17.39 -18.05
N LEU A 221 -1.51 16.86 -17.12
CA LEU A 221 -1.85 16.80 -15.69
C LEU A 221 -1.80 18.19 -15.06
N TYR A 222 -0.75 18.96 -15.35
CA TYR A 222 -0.59 20.34 -14.85
C TYR A 222 -1.75 21.26 -15.28
N ASP A 223 -2.19 21.14 -16.53
CA ASP A 223 -3.29 21.92 -17.10
C ASP A 223 -4.64 21.66 -16.41
N SER A 224 -4.75 20.62 -15.59
CA SER A 224 -5.96 20.34 -14.81
C SER A 224 -6.02 21.10 -13.48
N LEU A 225 -4.92 21.65 -12.99
CA LEU A 225 -4.83 22.24 -11.65
C LEU A 225 -5.53 23.60 -11.56
N ASP A 226 -6.38 23.75 -10.55
CA ASP A 226 -7.35 24.84 -10.44
C ASP A 226 -6.83 26.04 -9.63
N SER A 227 -5.72 25.88 -8.90
CA SER A 227 -5.14 26.95 -8.09
C SER A 227 -3.61 27.03 -8.14
N GLU A 228 -3.06 28.20 -7.85
CA GLU A 228 -1.60 28.40 -7.75
C GLU A 228 -0.97 27.51 -6.66
N PRO A 229 -1.55 27.36 -5.45
CA PRO A 229 -1.02 26.42 -4.46
C PRO A 229 -0.96 24.96 -4.93
N GLU A 230 -1.98 24.47 -5.65
CA GLU A 230 -1.93 23.13 -6.26
C GLU A 230 -0.77 22.99 -7.25
N ARG A 231 -0.58 23.99 -8.11
CA ARG A 231 0.54 24.03 -9.07
C ARG A 231 1.89 24.01 -8.37
N LEU A 232 2.03 24.76 -7.28
CA LEU A 232 3.26 24.77 -6.47
C LEU A 232 3.53 23.40 -5.84
N LEU A 233 2.51 22.72 -5.30
CA LEU A 233 2.65 21.36 -4.76
C LEU A 233 3.08 20.39 -5.85
N PHE A 234 2.40 20.40 -6.99
CA PHE A 234 2.66 19.50 -8.11
C PHE A 234 4.06 19.71 -8.70
N ASP A 235 4.46 20.96 -8.96
CA ASP A 235 5.80 21.25 -9.46
C ASP A 235 6.89 20.89 -8.45
N SER A 236 6.66 21.13 -7.16
CA SER A 236 7.61 20.76 -6.10
C SER A 236 7.80 19.24 -6.04
N TYR A 237 6.72 18.46 -6.18
CA TYR A 237 6.81 17.00 -6.25
C TYR A 237 7.71 16.54 -7.41
N PHE A 238 7.46 17.03 -8.62
CA PHE A 238 8.26 16.65 -9.79
C PHE A 238 9.71 17.13 -9.73
N GLN A 239 9.97 18.31 -9.15
CA GLN A 239 11.33 18.86 -9.07
C GLN A 239 12.16 18.20 -7.97
N ARG A 240 11.56 17.92 -6.81
CA ARG A 240 12.28 17.54 -5.58
C ARG A 240 12.17 16.07 -5.21
N ILE A 241 11.10 15.39 -5.60
CA ILE A 241 10.82 14.01 -5.17
C ILE A 241 10.96 13.05 -6.33
N HIS A 242 10.27 13.32 -7.44
CA HIS A 242 10.29 12.48 -8.64
C HIS A 242 11.73 12.21 -9.13
N SER A 243 12.56 13.25 -9.14
CA SER A 243 13.98 13.20 -9.55
C SER A 243 14.89 12.37 -8.63
N LEU A 244 14.43 11.99 -7.43
CA LEU A 244 15.22 11.25 -6.44
C LEU A 244 14.90 9.76 -6.39
N MET A 245 13.86 9.32 -7.08
CA MET A 245 13.38 7.94 -7.05
C MET A 245 13.56 7.31 -8.42
N GLN A 246 13.93 6.03 -8.44
CA GLN A 246 13.95 5.26 -9.69
C GLN A 246 12.54 5.01 -10.22
N GLU A 247 11.59 4.70 -9.32
CA GLU A 247 10.17 4.51 -9.64
C GLU A 247 9.30 5.37 -8.70
N PRO A 248 9.12 6.66 -9.00
CA PRO A 248 8.28 7.53 -8.18
C PRO A 248 6.80 7.17 -8.32
N PRO A 249 6.02 7.18 -7.22
CA PRO A 249 4.57 7.05 -7.29
C PRO A 249 3.92 8.08 -8.23
N ALA A 250 2.84 7.72 -8.90
CA ALA A 250 2.09 8.67 -9.72
C ALA A 250 1.28 9.62 -8.83
N LEU A 251 1.60 10.92 -8.85
CA LEU A 251 0.79 11.96 -8.21
C LEU A 251 -0.37 12.35 -9.14
N ILE A 252 -1.56 11.81 -8.89
CA ILE A 252 -2.73 11.89 -9.77
C ILE A 252 -3.59 13.10 -9.39
N PRO A 253 -3.66 14.17 -10.21
CA PRO A 253 -4.42 15.36 -9.85
C PRO A 253 -5.90 15.24 -10.20
N GLN A 254 -6.73 16.05 -9.52
CA GLN A 254 -8.12 16.37 -9.89
C GLN A 254 -8.97 15.13 -10.17
N ILE A 255 -8.98 14.21 -9.19
CA ILE A 255 -9.59 12.88 -9.26
C ILE A 255 -11.04 12.89 -8.75
N TYR A 256 -11.96 12.29 -9.49
CA TYR A 256 -13.31 12.00 -8.98
C TYR A 256 -13.27 10.75 -8.09
N LEU A 257 -13.42 10.93 -6.77
CA LEU A 257 -13.59 9.82 -5.82
C LEU A 257 -15.07 9.50 -5.58
N HIS A 258 -15.92 10.53 -5.61
CA HIS A 258 -17.36 10.37 -5.54
C HIS A 258 -17.97 10.95 -6.82
N TYR A 259 -19.04 10.34 -7.30
CA TYR A 259 -19.70 10.81 -8.50
C TYR A 259 -21.21 10.75 -8.34
N ASP A 260 -21.83 11.92 -8.40
CA ASP A 260 -23.28 12.10 -8.39
C ASP A 260 -23.78 12.34 -9.81
N PRO A 261 -24.45 11.39 -10.48
CA PRO A 261 -24.88 11.56 -11.87
C PRO A 261 -25.96 12.62 -12.05
N TYR A 262 -26.63 13.05 -10.96
CA TYR A 262 -27.78 13.95 -11.04
C TYR A 262 -27.39 15.41 -10.83
N THR A 263 -28.09 16.30 -11.53
CA THR A 263 -27.99 17.75 -11.35
C THR A 263 -28.65 18.20 -10.05
N LEU A 264 -28.25 19.37 -9.56
CA LEU A 264 -28.92 20.00 -8.40
C LEU A 264 -30.42 20.18 -8.62
N ARG A 265 -30.85 20.42 -9.87
CA ARG A 265 -32.26 20.57 -10.21
C ARG A 265 -33.02 19.25 -10.04
N GLU A 266 -32.45 18.14 -10.49
CA GLU A 266 -33.01 16.80 -10.31
C GLU A 266 -33.07 16.39 -8.83
N ARG A 267 -32.18 16.95 -8.00
CA ARG A 267 -32.15 16.71 -6.56
C ARG A 267 -32.90 17.75 -5.71
N ASN A 268 -33.75 18.58 -6.31
CA ASN A 268 -34.48 19.63 -5.57
C ASN A 268 -33.57 20.53 -4.72
N GLY A 269 -32.36 20.80 -5.19
CA GLY A 269 -31.35 21.62 -4.51
C GLY A 269 -30.53 20.90 -3.43
N GLN A 270 -30.77 19.61 -3.18
CA GLN A 270 -29.99 18.84 -2.21
C GLN A 270 -28.73 18.24 -2.83
N LYS A 271 -27.58 18.42 -2.16
CA LYS A 271 -26.33 17.73 -2.51
C LYS A 271 -26.24 16.45 -1.70
N GLU A 272 -26.26 15.29 -2.35
CA GLU A 272 -26.09 13.99 -1.68
C GLU A 272 -24.62 13.65 -1.44
N LEU A 273 -23.76 13.93 -2.43
CA LEU A 273 -22.33 13.68 -2.35
C LEU A 273 -21.59 15.02 -2.32
N PRO A 274 -21.18 15.49 -1.13
CA PRO A 274 -20.34 16.66 -1.03
C PRO A 274 -18.90 16.26 -1.42
N ARG A 275 -18.13 17.22 -1.96
CA ARG A 275 -16.75 17.07 -2.44
C ARG A 275 -16.50 15.81 -3.29
N GLN A 276 -16.90 15.91 -4.56
CA GLN A 276 -16.80 14.81 -5.53
C GLN A 276 -15.39 14.61 -6.09
N ARG A 277 -14.66 15.71 -6.25
CA ARG A 277 -13.32 15.77 -6.80
C ARG A 277 -12.32 16.13 -5.71
N MET A 278 -11.20 15.42 -5.66
CA MET A 278 -10.09 15.68 -4.73
C MET A 278 -8.88 16.21 -5.50
N ASP A 279 -8.04 17.00 -4.85
CA ASP A 279 -6.93 17.68 -5.51
C ASP A 279 -5.85 16.71 -5.99
N PHE A 280 -5.41 15.76 -5.15
CA PHE A 280 -4.46 14.72 -5.55
C PHE A 280 -4.70 13.37 -4.89
N LEU A 281 -4.30 12.31 -5.58
CA LEU A 281 -4.30 10.92 -5.10
C LEU A 281 -2.98 10.24 -5.40
N LEU A 282 -2.51 9.46 -4.43
CA LEU A 282 -1.47 8.45 -4.60
C LEU A 282 -2.06 7.06 -4.34
N LEU A 283 -1.68 6.11 -5.18
CA LEU A 283 -2.00 4.70 -5.04
C LEU A 283 -0.71 3.95 -4.72
N LEU A 284 -0.53 3.57 -3.47
CA LEU A 284 0.70 3.01 -2.92
C LEU A 284 0.53 1.51 -2.66
N PRO A 285 1.63 0.76 -2.39
CA PRO A 285 1.56 -0.65 -2.07
C PRO A 285 0.53 -0.99 -0.99
N ASN A 286 0.02 -2.22 -1.02
CA ASN A 286 -0.90 -2.76 0.00
C ASN A 286 -2.26 -2.05 0.05
N SER A 287 -2.75 -1.59 -1.11
CA SER A 287 -4.02 -0.86 -1.24
C SER A 287 -4.07 0.48 -0.51
N GLN A 288 -2.92 1.02 -0.09
CA GLN A 288 -2.86 2.34 0.54
C GLN A 288 -3.25 3.43 -0.46
N ARG A 289 -4.25 4.24 -0.10
CA ARG A 289 -4.73 5.36 -0.91
C ARG A 289 -4.54 6.63 -0.13
N VAL A 290 -3.64 7.50 -0.61
CA VAL A 290 -3.35 8.77 0.05
C VAL A 290 -3.97 9.88 -0.76
N VAL A 291 -4.92 10.59 -0.16
CA VAL A 291 -5.54 11.80 -0.69
C VAL A 291 -4.77 13.00 -0.13
N ILE A 292 -4.38 13.91 -1.01
CA ILE A 292 -3.75 15.17 -0.63
C ILE A 292 -4.66 16.29 -1.12
N GLU A 293 -5.00 17.19 -0.21
CA GLU A 293 -5.91 18.31 -0.42
C GLU A 293 -5.16 19.61 -0.19
N VAL A 294 -5.45 20.63 -1.01
CA VAL A 294 -4.86 21.96 -0.92
C VAL A 294 -5.95 22.95 -0.52
N ASP A 295 -5.96 23.29 0.76
CA ASP A 295 -7.01 24.09 1.35
C ASP A 295 -6.76 25.60 1.19
N GLY A 296 -7.65 26.25 0.45
CA GLY A 296 -7.75 27.71 0.39
C GLY A 296 -8.86 28.25 1.30
N LYS A 297 -8.95 29.59 1.39
CA LYS A 297 -9.94 30.28 2.24
C LYS A 297 -11.38 29.85 1.96
N GLN A 298 -11.68 29.49 0.72
CA GLN A 298 -12.99 29.03 0.27
C GLN A 298 -13.47 27.75 0.97
N HIS A 299 -12.58 26.97 1.59
CA HIS A 299 -12.98 25.73 2.29
C HIS A 299 -13.48 25.97 3.72
N TYR A 300 -13.20 27.13 4.32
CA TYR A 300 -13.55 27.39 5.72
C TYR A 300 -14.05 28.82 5.98
N ALA A 301 -14.18 29.65 4.95
CA ALA A 301 -14.70 31.00 5.03
C ALA A 301 -15.78 31.25 3.98
N ASP A 302 -16.78 32.04 4.36
CA ASP A 302 -17.68 32.70 3.42
C ASP A 302 -17.10 34.08 3.14
N GLN A 303 -16.62 34.29 1.91
CA GLN A 303 -15.80 35.43 1.52
C GLN A 303 -14.54 35.56 2.39
N ASP A 304 -14.49 36.54 3.29
CA ASP A 304 -13.37 36.77 4.22
C ASP A 304 -13.75 36.50 5.68
N LYS A 305 -14.94 35.93 5.93
CA LYS A 305 -15.41 35.60 7.28
C LYS A 305 -15.39 34.09 7.50
N ALA A 306 -14.70 33.64 8.54
CA ALA A 306 -14.67 32.24 8.94
C ALA A 306 -16.10 31.69 9.12
N ASN A 307 -16.36 30.51 8.58
CA ASN A 307 -17.66 29.85 8.58
C ASN A 307 -17.56 28.47 9.26
N PRO A 308 -18.03 28.35 10.53
CA PRO A 308 -17.96 27.09 11.27
C PRO A 308 -18.69 25.92 10.60
N LYS A 309 -19.70 26.20 9.76
CA LYS A 309 -20.44 25.16 9.03
C LYS A 309 -19.59 24.57 7.91
N LEU A 310 -18.94 25.41 7.09
CA LEU A 310 -18.03 24.93 6.04
C LEU A 310 -16.86 24.14 6.65
N TYR A 311 -16.33 24.63 7.77
CA TYR A 311 -15.29 23.91 8.50
C TYR A 311 -15.78 22.55 9.00
N SER A 312 -16.98 22.47 9.60
CA SER A 312 -17.52 21.21 10.14
C SER A 312 -17.83 20.19 9.06
N GLU A 313 -18.30 20.63 7.88
CA GLU A 313 -18.52 19.80 6.69
C GLU A 313 -17.18 19.22 6.19
N MET A 314 -16.17 20.07 6.01
CA MET A 314 -14.83 19.65 5.57
C MET A 314 -14.20 18.58 6.49
N VAL A 315 -14.26 18.78 7.81
CA VAL A 315 -13.70 17.79 8.75
C VAL A 315 -14.55 16.52 8.84
N ALA A 316 -15.84 16.57 8.53
CA ALA A 316 -16.69 15.38 8.48
C ALA A 316 -16.34 14.50 7.28
N GLU A 317 -16.12 15.10 6.12
CA GLU A 317 -15.67 14.40 4.91
C GLU A 317 -14.29 13.74 5.11
N ASP A 318 -13.36 14.44 5.75
CA ASP A 318 -12.04 13.89 6.09
C ASP A 318 -12.16 12.62 6.95
N ARG A 319 -13.02 12.66 7.97
CA ARG A 319 -13.28 11.48 8.82
C ARG A 319 -13.90 10.33 8.02
N GLU A 320 -14.86 10.62 7.14
CA GLU A 320 -15.51 9.59 6.32
C GLU A 320 -14.51 8.89 5.39
N LEU A 321 -13.61 9.64 4.74
CA LEU A 321 -12.53 9.06 3.93
C LEU A 321 -11.59 8.19 4.75
N LYS A 322 -11.17 8.68 5.93
CA LYS A 322 -10.31 7.92 6.85
C LYS A 322 -10.96 6.62 7.32
N LEU A 323 -12.26 6.65 7.65
CA LEU A 323 -13.03 5.47 8.03
C LEU A 323 -13.17 4.46 6.89
N ARG A 324 -13.10 4.90 5.63
CA ARG A 324 -13.04 4.04 4.44
C ARG A 324 -11.64 3.50 4.13
N GLY A 325 -10.63 3.87 4.90
CA GLY A 325 -9.25 3.39 4.76
C GLY A 325 -8.34 4.29 3.92
N TYR A 326 -8.80 5.49 3.54
CA TYR A 326 -7.93 6.49 2.93
C TYR A 326 -7.04 7.16 3.99
N GLU A 327 -5.84 7.54 3.60
CA GLU A 327 -5.04 8.50 4.35
C GLU A 327 -5.25 9.88 3.73
N VAL A 328 -5.53 10.89 4.54
CA VAL A 328 -5.83 12.23 4.05
C VAL A 328 -4.90 13.22 4.70
N TYR A 329 -4.20 13.99 3.86
CA TYR A 329 -3.32 15.08 4.26
C TYR A 329 -3.79 16.39 3.62
N ARG A 330 -3.84 17.45 4.40
CA ARG A 330 -4.29 18.77 3.96
C ARG A 330 -3.14 19.76 4.05
N PHE A 331 -2.89 20.47 2.97
CA PHE A 331 -1.96 21.59 2.90
C PHE A 331 -2.73 22.90 2.89
N GLY A 332 -2.43 23.82 3.79
CA GLY A 332 -2.92 25.18 3.66
C GLY A 332 -2.27 25.89 2.47
N GLY A 333 -3.04 26.65 1.69
CA GLY A 333 -2.48 27.44 0.58
C GLY A 333 -1.36 28.40 1.04
N TYR A 334 -1.44 28.89 2.29
CA TYR A 334 -0.42 29.76 2.88
C TYR A 334 0.90 29.05 3.21
N GLU A 335 0.88 27.76 3.58
CA GLU A 335 2.14 27.03 3.83
C GLU A 335 2.86 26.65 2.54
N LEU A 336 2.12 26.41 1.46
CA LEU A 336 2.71 26.13 0.14
C LEU A 336 3.40 27.35 -0.47
N GLN A 337 2.98 28.57 -0.11
CA GLN A 337 3.71 29.80 -0.46
C GLN A 337 5.10 29.86 0.18
N ARG A 338 5.33 29.15 1.30
CA ARG A 338 6.63 29.09 2.00
C ARG A 338 7.57 28.03 1.44
N GLY A 339 7.18 27.34 0.37
CA GLY A 339 8.13 26.79 -0.58
C GLY A 339 8.19 25.28 -0.70
N GLN A 340 8.98 24.88 -1.69
CA GLN A 340 9.24 23.50 -2.12
C GLN A 340 9.72 22.58 -1.00
N GLN A 341 10.32 23.14 0.06
CA GLN A 341 10.86 22.37 1.19
C GLN A 341 9.78 21.66 2.01
N VAL A 342 8.62 22.31 2.24
CA VAL A 342 7.53 21.69 3.01
C VAL A 342 6.99 20.47 2.27
N VAL A 343 6.86 20.59 0.94
CA VAL A 343 6.44 19.50 0.06
C VAL A 343 7.48 18.39 0.04
N GLU A 344 8.77 18.74 -0.11
CA GLU A 344 9.87 17.77 -0.09
C GLU A 344 9.91 16.98 1.23
N ASP A 345 9.93 17.69 2.36
CA ASP A 345 9.99 17.08 3.70
C ASP A 345 8.79 16.17 3.96
N PHE A 346 7.59 16.58 3.52
CA PHE A 346 6.38 15.78 3.65
C PHE A 346 6.49 14.47 2.85
N PHE A 347 6.76 14.55 1.55
CA PHE A 347 6.78 13.36 0.70
C PHE A 347 7.92 12.40 1.08
N ARG A 348 9.09 12.92 1.46
CA ARG A 348 10.18 12.09 2.00
C ARG A 348 9.72 11.31 3.23
N LYS A 349 9.13 11.99 4.21
CA LYS A 349 8.65 11.33 5.44
C LYS A 349 7.54 10.33 5.15
N LEU A 350 6.58 10.70 4.28
CA LEU A 350 5.49 9.83 3.86
C LEU A 350 6.06 8.56 3.22
N PHE A 351 6.96 8.69 2.25
CA PHE A 351 7.49 7.55 1.52
C PHE A 351 8.45 6.69 2.34
N VAL A 352 9.25 7.26 3.24
CA VAL A 352 10.00 6.50 4.26
C VAL A 352 9.04 5.71 5.15
N GLN A 353 7.96 6.34 5.63
CA GLN A 353 6.93 5.67 6.42
C GLN A 353 6.26 4.52 5.64
N LYS A 354 6.15 4.65 4.31
CA LYS A 354 5.58 3.63 3.42
C LYS A 354 6.59 2.59 2.92
N GLY A 355 7.88 2.73 3.23
CA GLY A 355 8.92 1.82 2.76
C GLY A 355 9.21 1.95 1.26
N LEU A 356 9.03 3.14 0.68
CA LEU A 356 9.28 3.45 -0.73
C LEU A 356 10.60 4.21 -0.95
N PHE A 357 11.26 4.65 0.12
CA PHE A 357 12.48 5.46 0.12
C PHE A 357 13.57 4.82 0.98
#